data_AF-A0A1E3PR30-F1
#
_entry.id   AF-A0A1E3PR30-F1
#
_cell.length_a   1.000
_cell.length_b   1.000
_cell.length_c   1.000
_cell.angle_alpha   90.00
_cell.angle_beta   90.00
_cell.angle_gamma   90.00
#
_symmetry.space_group_name_H-M   'P 1'
#
loop_
_entity.id
_entity.type
_entity.pdbx_description
1 polymer ?
#
loop_
_entity_poly.entity_id
_entity_poly.type
_entity_poly.pdbx_seq_one_letter_code
_entity_poly.pdbx_strand_id
1 'polypeptide(L)'
;MSIGSDELADYLARTNLTLDRILNKEASRISYNVAPTTTVPVYRQEYQRHDNNGMQSICELQYMRWGVIPSWSKECPLKSSSAKTFNCRSDKLKGHHGLWASLKNTKRCVAIADGYYEWKTIGSIKIPYFVKNTNNSLLFFAALWDLHIFEGKEVYSFTIITHDSKGPLQKIHHRAPTTIQPDSQNLKTWLDPSIEWNDQLQRIADQSIENECQLEFYEVSDEVGRVTNNYEKLQAPVKYKKSTGLLDNFFFKDNNARHSSSRLPCSINPSSENTDHERRTITAIPLDDKSSSQPVVQLKKDLEENSRTRNEASCENERLVGYENLLGNGKETSIDYEGIKNNIELFQDITSREQSDNHDGLLQELFHSIQKSQLDIQSSIEVGKGSIDRLLWLNDLINEVLENIKVHKTGFSHSKRSLDTLENPPVLLVKK
;
A
#
# COMPACT_ATOMS: atom_id res chain seq x y z
N MET A 1 1.99 10.45 -10.66
CA MET A 1 1.21 11.66 -10.87
C MET A 1 0.15 11.40 -11.91
N SER A 2 -1.10 11.72 -11.58
CA SER A 2 -2.29 11.62 -12.43
C SER A 2 -2.36 12.73 -13.48
N ILE A 3 -1.77 13.90 -13.19
CA ILE A 3 -1.81 15.10 -14.04
C ILE A 3 -0.59 15.23 -14.97
N GLY A 4 -0.75 16.05 -16.02
CA GLY A 4 0.30 16.38 -16.99
C GLY A 4 1.26 17.48 -16.53
N SER A 5 2.30 17.75 -17.33
CA SER A 5 3.28 18.82 -17.08
C SER A 5 2.68 20.21 -16.99
N ASP A 6 1.68 20.49 -17.83
CA ASP A 6 1.11 21.83 -17.98
C ASP A 6 0.05 22.10 -16.90
N GLU A 7 -0.77 21.11 -16.57
CA GLU A 7 -1.65 21.13 -15.39
C GLU A 7 -0.87 21.21 -14.07
N LEU A 8 0.33 20.63 -14.00
CA LEU A 8 1.24 20.77 -12.86
C LEU A 8 1.87 22.17 -12.78
N ALA A 9 2.13 22.84 -13.90
CA ALA A 9 2.50 24.25 -13.92
C ALA A 9 1.36 25.14 -13.40
N ASP A 10 0.13 24.90 -13.86
CA ASP A 10 -1.08 25.59 -13.38
C ASP A 10 -1.36 25.31 -11.90
N TYR A 11 -1.01 24.12 -11.39
CA TYR A 11 -1.06 23.79 -9.97
C TYR A 11 -0.03 24.61 -9.16
N LEU A 12 1.24 24.64 -9.60
CA LEU A 12 2.31 25.37 -8.94
C LEU A 12 2.00 26.87 -8.84
N ALA A 13 1.53 27.47 -9.94
CA ALA A 13 1.10 28.87 -9.97
C ALA A 13 -0.01 29.17 -8.93
N ARG A 14 -1.03 28.29 -8.82
CA ARG A 14 -2.09 28.40 -7.81
C ARG A 14 -1.59 28.26 -6.37
N THR A 15 -0.46 27.59 -6.13
CA THR A 15 0.17 27.49 -4.81
C THR A 15 1.09 28.67 -4.45
N ASN A 16 1.09 29.76 -5.23
CA ASN A 16 2.02 30.89 -5.11
C ASN A 16 3.50 30.52 -5.29
N LEU A 17 3.78 29.46 -6.07
CA LEU A 17 5.14 29.09 -6.46
C LEU A 17 5.42 29.63 -7.86
N THR A 18 6.55 30.33 -8.01
CA THR A 18 7.02 30.83 -9.30
C THR A 18 7.59 29.68 -10.13
N LEU A 19 7.34 29.68 -11.44
CA LEU A 19 7.89 28.67 -12.35
C LEU A 19 8.43 29.37 -13.59
N ASP A 20 9.76 29.51 -13.64
CA ASP A 20 10.45 30.24 -14.70
C ASP A 20 10.69 29.35 -15.94
N ARG A 21 10.89 28.04 -15.74
CA ARG A 21 11.05 27.07 -16.84
C ARG A 21 10.76 25.62 -16.44
N ILE A 22 10.37 24.82 -17.43
CA ILE A 22 10.25 23.35 -17.33
C ILE A 22 11.42 22.71 -18.07
N LEU A 23 12.19 21.87 -17.37
CA LEU A 23 13.33 21.12 -17.92
C LEU A 23 12.99 19.64 -18.07
N ASN A 24 13.53 19.00 -19.12
CA ASN A 24 13.28 17.60 -19.46
C ASN A 24 11.79 17.25 -19.67
N LYS A 25 10.99 18.19 -20.19
CA LYS A 25 9.54 18.05 -20.42
C LYS A 25 9.19 16.82 -21.29
N GLU A 26 10.11 16.38 -22.17
CA GLU A 26 10.00 15.18 -22.99
C GLU A 26 9.88 13.87 -22.19
N ALA A 27 10.31 13.85 -20.93
CA ALA A 27 10.14 12.72 -20.02
C ALA A 27 8.82 12.74 -19.23
N SER A 28 7.97 13.75 -19.46
CA SER A 28 6.65 13.87 -18.82
C SER A 28 5.70 12.76 -19.25
N ARG A 29 5.06 12.11 -18.28
CA ARG A 29 4.08 11.05 -18.47
C ARG A 29 3.14 10.95 -17.27
N ILE A 30 1.86 10.71 -17.53
CA ILE A 30 0.90 10.35 -16.50
C ILE A 30 1.22 8.91 -16.03
N SER A 31 1.33 8.72 -14.72
CA SER A 31 1.53 7.40 -14.12
C SER A 31 0.98 7.35 -12.71
N TYR A 32 0.07 6.42 -12.48
CA TYR A 32 -0.54 6.12 -11.19
C TYR A 32 0.31 5.14 -10.36
N ASN A 33 1.25 4.43 -10.99
CA ASN A 33 2.18 3.50 -10.35
C ASN A 33 3.63 3.91 -10.66
N VAL A 34 4.22 4.71 -9.77
CA VAL A 34 5.58 5.24 -9.90
C VAL A 34 6.53 4.35 -9.09
N ALA A 35 7.37 3.58 -9.79
CA ALA A 35 8.43 2.78 -9.19
C ALA A 35 9.78 3.55 -9.14
N PRO A 36 10.73 3.15 -8.27
CA PRO A 36 12.11 3.62 -8.33
C PRO A 36 12.74 3.43 -9.72
N THR A 37 13.76 4.24 -10.04
CA THR A 37 14.41 4.37 -11.36
C THR A 37 13.57 5.06 -12.44
N THR A 38 12.28 5.32 -12.22
CA THR A 38 11.46 6.13 -13.15
C THR A 38 11.79 7.62 -13.06
N THR A 39 11.75 8.30 -14.21
CA THR A 39 11.73 9.77 -14.30
C THR A 39 10.35 10.32 -13.92
N VAL A 40 10.34 11.34 -13.05
CA VAL A 40 9.17 12.06 -12.51
C VAL A 40 9.52 13.53 -12.23
N PRO A 41 8.54 14.46 -12.13
CA PRO A 41 8.83 15.87 -11.87
C PRO A 41 9.31 16.12 -10.44
N VAL A 42 10.36 16.94 -10.32
CA VAL A 42 10.76 17.62 -9.08
C VAL A 42 10.77 19.12 -9.30
N TYR A 43 10.39 19.89 -8.29
CA TYR A 43 10.52 21.35 -8.28
C TYR A 43 11.78 21.73 -7.50
N ARG A 44 12.61 22.60 -8.05
CA ARG A 44 13.90 23.04 -7.47
C ARG A 44 14.10 24.54 -7.67
N GLN A 45 14.94 25.12 -6.82
CA GLN A 45 15.41 26.49 -6.95
C GLN A 45 16.91 26.45 -7.23
N GLU A 46 17.42 27.32 -8.10
CA GLU A 46 18.84 27.43 -8.41
C GLU A 46 19.25 28.89 -8.57
N TYR A 47 20.46 29.22 -8.13
CA TYR A 47 21.07 30.53 -8.35
C TYR A 47 21.89 30.50 -9.62
N GLN A 48 21.51 31.33 -10.60
CA GLN A 48 22.26 31.53 -11.84
C GLN A 48 22.83 32.96 -11.86
N ARG A 49 24.05 33.11 -12.40
CA ARG A 49 24.61 34.43 -12.67
C ARG A 49 23.90 35.01 -13.89
N HIS A 50 23.22 36.13 -13.71
CA HIS A 50 22.74 36.92 -14.83
C HIS A 50 23.83 37.91 -15.22
N ASP A 51 24.15 37.99 -16.52
CA ASP A 51 25.17 38.91 -17.01
C ASP A 51 24.86 40.34 -16.55
N ASN A 52 25.88 40.98 -15.97
CA ASN A 52 25.90 42.32 -15.37
C ASN A 52 24.92 42.61 -14.21
N ASN A 53 23.98 41.72 -13.87
CA ASN A 53 22.90 42.00 -12.91
C ASN A 53 22.96 41.18 -11.60
N GLY A 54 24.03 40.40 -11.41
CA GLY A 54 24.28 39.66 -10.16
C GLY A 54 23.76 38.22 -10.17
N MET A 55 23.37 37.72 -9.00
CA MET A 55 22.86 36.36 -8.84
C MET A 55 21.33 36.36 -8.82
N GLN A 56 20.71 35.76 -9.82
CA GLN A 56 19.25 35.62 -9.90
C GLN A 56 18.84 34.24 -9.39
N SER A 57 17.81 34.19 -8.55
CA SER A 57 17.12 32.95 -8.22
C SER A 57 16.17 32.56 -9.35
N ILE A 58 16.21 31.30 -9.77
CA ILE A 58 15.34 30.73 -10.79
C ILE A 58 14.67 29.48 -10.21
N CYS A 59 13.35 29.38 -10.38
CA CYS A 59 12.53 28.27 -9.91
C CYS A 59 12.11 27.39 -11.10
N GLU A 60 12.38 26.08 -10.99
CA GLU A 60 12.34 25.15 -12.11
C GLU A 60 11.58 23.88 -11.78
N LEU A 61 10.78 23.41 -12.75
CA LEU A 61 10.19 22.09 -12.74
C LEU A 61 11.03 21.17 -13.64
N GLN A 62 11.74 20.21 -13.09
CA GLN A 62 12.62 19.32 -13.86
C GLN A 62 12.22 17.86 -13.71
N TYR A 63 12.14 17.13 -14.82
CA TYR A 63 11.88 15.69 -14.81
C TYR A 63 13.19 14.93 -14.52
N MET A 64 13.31 14.38 -13.30
CA MET A 64 14.50 13.70 -12.80
C MET A 64 14.24 12.21 -12.49
N ARG A 65 15.29 11.40 -12.58
CA ARG A 65 15.26 9.96 -12.24
C ARG A 65 15.20 9.73 -10.73
N TRP A 66 14.19 9.01 -10.23
CA TRP A 66 14.14 8.61 -8.83
C TRP A 66 15.16 7.51 -8.51
N GLY A 67 15.96 7.69 -7.46
CA GLY A 67 17.19 6.94 -7.22
C GLY A 67 18.41 7.77 -7.66
N VAL A 68 19.02 8.50 -6.73
CA VAL A 68 20.13 9.43 -7.05
C VAL A 68 21.40 8.66 -7.42
N ILE A 69 22.04 9.09 -8.49
CA ILE A 69 23.35 8.61 -8.93
C ILE A 69 24.36 9.73 -8.61
N PRO A 70 25.41 9.47 -7.80
CA PRO A 70 26.38 10.50 -7.47
C PRO A 70 27.13 10.99 -8.71
N SER A 71 27.38 12.29 -8.79
CA SER A 71 28.22 12.99 -9.78
C SER A 71 29.65 12.43 -9.93
N TRP A 72 30.18 11.81 -8.87
CA TRP A 72 31.48 11.13 -8.85
C TRP A 72 31.42 9.62 -9.17
N SER A 73 30.23 9.09 -9.48
CA SER A 73 30.05 7.68 -9.78
C SER A 73 30.72 7.28 -11.10
N LYS A 74 31.18 6.04 -11.19
CA LYS A 74 31.62 5.40 -12.44
C LYS A 74 30.60 4.37 -12.96
N GLU A 75 29.48 4.20 -12.26
CA GLU A 75 28.43 3.28 -12.70
C GLU A 75 27.67 3.85 -13.91
N CYS A 76 27.37 2.98 -14.88
CA CYS A 76 26.43 3.28 -15.96
C CYS A 76 25.01 3.44 -15.38
N PRO A 77 24.27 4.53 -15.67
CA PRO A 77 22.93 4.78 -15.15
C PRO A 77 21.90 3.64 -15.33
N LEU A 78 22.06 2.85 -16.38
CA LEU A 78 21.21 1.70 -16.71
C LEU A 78 21.55 0.43 -15.93
N LYS A 79 22.77 0.34 -15.36
CA LYS A 79 23.25 -0.79 -14.55
C LYS A 79 23.45 -0.42 -13.07
N SER A 80 23.27 0.85 -12.74
CA SER A 80 23.66 1.41 -11.43
C SER A 80 22.87 0.81 -10.28
N SER A 81 23.59 0.47 -9.21
CA SER A 81 23.03 -0.03 -7.94
C SER A 81 22.14 0.98 -7.20
N SER A 82 21.94 2.17 -7.78
CA SER A 82 20.97 3.24 -7.48
C SER A 82 19.54 2.85 -7.09
N ALA A 83 19.12 1.60 -7.34
CA ALA A 83 17.93 1.01 -6.70
C ALA A 83 18.05 0.92 -5.16
N LYS A 84 19.17 1.33 -4.57
CA LYS A 84 19.40 1.52 -3.12
C LYS A 84 19.43 2.99 -2.67
N THR A 85 19.36 3.96 -3.58
CA THR A 85 19.52 5.41 -3.30
C THR A 85 18.27 6.23 -3.67
N PHE A 86 17.10 5.59 -3.70
CA PHE A 86 15.80 6.26 -3.93
C PHE A 86 15.26 6.95 -2.66
N ASN A 87 15.65 6.45 -1.49
CA ASN A 87 15.34 7.04 -0.18
C ASN A 87 16.62 7.32 0.62
N CYS A 88 16.66 8.48 1.26
CA CYS A 88 17.63 8.88 2.27
C CYS A 88 16.93 8.90 3.63
N ARG A 89 17.58 8.46 4.71
CA ARG A 89 17.07 8.66 6.07
C ARG A 89 17.56 10.02 6.60
N SER A 90 16.66 10.79 7.21
CA SER A 90 16.94 12.12 7.78
C SER A 90 18.04 12.10 8.84
N ASP A 91 18.19 10.99 9.57
CA ASP A 91 19.27 10.76 10.53
C ASP A 91 20.67 10.76 9.90
N LYS A 92 20.81 10.39 8.61
CA LYS A 92 22.09 10.42 7.89
C LYS A 92 22.47 11.81 7.38
N LEU A 93 21.53 12.76 7.33
CA LEU A 93 21.79 14.15 6.96
C LEU A 93 22.60 14.90 8.03
N LYS A 94 22.66 14.36 9.25
CA LYS A 94 23.54 14.82 10.35
C LYS A 94 25.02 14.52 10.09
N GLY A 95 25.34 13.65 9.14
CA GLY A 95 26.72 13.35 8.74
C GLY A 95 27.39 14.47 7.93
N HIS A 96 28.71 14.61 8.08
CA HIS A 96 29.55 15.56 7.33
C HIS A 96 30.34 14.92 6.18
N HIS A 97 30.16 13.62 5.93
CA HIS A 97 30.90 12.86 4.90
C HIS A 97 29.97 11.94 4.11
N GLY A 98 30.43 11.53 2.92
CA GLY A 98 29.68 10.66 2.01
C GLY A 98 28.57 11.38 1.23
N LEU A 99 27.81 10.60 0.46
CA LEU A 99 26.85 11.08 -0.56
C LEU A 99 25.91 12.19 -0.05
N TRP A 100 25.26 11.99 1.09
CA TRP A 100 24.27 12.95 1.57
C TRP A 100 24.89 14.29 2.00
N ALA A 101 26.14 14.26 2.49
CA ALA A 101 26.86 15.48 2.86
C ALA A 101 27.26 16.33 1.65
N SER A 102 27.59 15.71 0.51
CA SER A 102 27.88 16.46 -0.73
C SER A 102 26.64 17.09 -1.38
N LEU A 103 25.43 16.61 -1.08
CA LEU A 103 24.20 17.10 -1.70
C LEU A 103 23.42 18.10 -0.83
N LYS A 104 23.34 17.86 0.48
CA LYS A 104 22.40 18.56 1.39
C LYS A 104 22.51 20.09 1.44
N ASN A 105 23.69 20.65 1.13
CA ASN A 105 23.94 22.09 1.21
C ASN A 105 23.31 22.90 0.06
N THR A 106 23.32 22.37 -1.18
CA THR A 106 22.95 23.15 -2.38
C THR A 106 22.09 22.37 -3.39
N LYS A 107 21.95 21.06 -3.22
CA LYS A 107 21.17 20.18 -4.12
C LYS A 107 19.86 19.72 -3.48
N ARG A 108 19.13 20.66 -2.89
CA ARG A 108 17.78 20.42 -2.36
C ARG A 108 16.73 20.62 -3.46
N CYS A 109 15.66 19.85 -3.39
CA CYS A 109 14.48 19.95 -4.26
C CYS A 109 13.26 19.36 -3.52
N VAL A 110 12.09 19.38 -4.17
CA VAL A 110 10.92 18.62 -3.74
C VAL A 110 10.37 17.76 -4.88
N ALA A 111 10.12 16.49 -4.60
CA ALA A 111 9.45 15.59 -5.54
C ALA A 111 7.93 15.67 -5.33
N ILE A 112 7.16 15.74 -6.41
CA ILE A 112 5.71 16.00 -6.33
C ILE A 112 4.92 14.75 -6.77
N ALA A 113 3.86 14.39 -6.04
CA ALA A 113 2.96 13.30 -6.42
C ALA A 113 1.54 13.49 -5.87
N ASP A 114 0.59 12.67 -6.34
CA ASP A 114 -0.80 12.61 -5.86
C ASP A 114 -0.89 11.99 -4.46
N GLY A 115 0.09 11.16 -4.12
CA GLY A 115 0.20 10.34 -2.92
C GLY A 115 1.38 9.36 -3.05
N TYR A 116 1.51 8.43 -2.12
CA TYR A 116 2.47 7.33 -2.19
C TYR A 116 1.85 6.01 -1.72
N TYR A 117 2.42 4.88 -2.16
CA TYR A 117 2.02 3.55 -1.68
C TYR A 117 2.93 3.09 -0.54
N GLU A 118 2.38 2.40 0.45
CA GLU A 118 3.12 1.79 1.55
C GLU A 118 2.49 0.45 1.95
N TRP A 119 3.31 -0.54 2.32
CA TRP A 119 2.86 -1.92 2.54
C TRP A 119 2.84 -2.28 4.03
N LYS A 120 1.64 -2.34 4.61
CA LYS A 120 1.44 -2.89 5.95
C LYS A 120 1.78 -4.38 5.92
N THR A 121 2.73 -4.79 6.76
CA THR A 121 3.10 -6.21 6.90
C THR A 121 2.36 -6.83 8.08
N ILE A 122 1.65 -7.93 7.86
CA ILE A 122 0.94 -8.71 8.88
C ILE A 122 1.41 -10.16 8.76
N GLY A 123 2.27 -10.61 9.66
CA GLY A 123 3.00 -11.87 9.52
C GLY A 123 3.84 -11.88 8.23
N SER A 124 3.52 -12.76 7.30
CA SER A 124 4.13 -12.84 5.96
C SER A 124 3.38 -12.04 4.88
N ILE A 125 2.15 -11.58 5.15
CA ILE A 125 1.27 -10.92 4.19
C ILE A 125 1.61 -9.42 4.12
N LYS A 126 1.54 -8.84 2.91
CA LYS A 126 1.76 -7.41 2.67
C LYS A 126 0.55 -6.77 2.01
N ILE A 127 -0.15 -5.91 2.75
CA ILE A 127 -1.34 -5.20 2.31
C ILE A 127 -0.93 -3.78 1.86
N PRO A 128 -1.13 -3.40 0.58
CA PRO A 128 -0.81 -2.06 0.12
C PRO A 128 -1.87 -1.05 0.55
N TYR A 129 -1.40 0.07 1.11
CA TYR A 129 -2.18 1.27 1.35
C TYR A 129 -1.72 2.37 0.39
N PHE A 130 -2.64 3.22 -0.06
CA PHE A 130 -2.31 4.50 -0.68
C PHE A 130 -2.48 5.62 0.36
N VAL A 131 -1.50 6.51 0.44
CA VAL A 131 -1.42 7.60 1.42
C VAL A 131 -1.39 8.94 0.66
N LYS A 132 -2.28 9.87 1.04
CA LYS A 132 -2.50 11.14 0.34
C LYS A 132 -3.01 12.23 1.30
N ASN A 133 -3.15 13.46 0.82
CA ASN A 133 -3.76 14.56 1.56
C ASN A 133 -5.30 14.50 1.45
N THR A 134 -6.06 14.66 2.55
CA THR A 134 -7.55 14.57 2.53
C THR A 134 -8.20 15.56 1.58
N ASN A 135 -7.60 16.75 1.44
CA ASN A 135 -8.07 17.81 0.54
C ASN A 135 -7.78 17.53 -0.95
N ASN A 136 -7.22 16.37 -1.29
CA ASN A 136 -6.81 15.98 -2.65
C ASN A 136 -5.71 16.85 -3.28
N SER A 137 -4.99 17.64 -2.48
CA SER A 137 -3.80 18.38 -2.94
C SER A 137 -2.59 17.45 -3.11
N LEU A 138 -1.67 17.83 -4.00
CA LEU A 138 -0.45 17.07 -4.27
C LEU A 138 0.49 17.12 -3.06
N LEU A 139 1.12 15.99 -2.75
CA LEU A 139 2.19 15.89 -1.76
C LEU A 139 3.53 16.36 -2.35
N PHE A 140 4.24 17.17 -1.57
CA PHE A 140 5.58 17.67 -1.88
C PHE A 140 6.56 17.00 -0.91
N PHE A 141 7.37 16.06 -1.40
CA PHE A 141 8.35 15.33 -0.58
C PHE A 141 9.70 16.05 -0.59
N ALA A 142 10.26 16.31 0.58
CA ALA A 142 11.62 16.83 0.73
C ALA A 142 12.62 15.88 0.06
N ALA A 143 13.45 16.40 -0.84
CA ALA A 143 14.33 15.60 -1.68
C ALA A 143 15.72 16.23 -1.86
N LEU A 144 16.69 15.38 -2.22
CA LEU A 144 18.02 15.79 -2.66
C LEU A 144 18.28 15.29 -4.07
N TRP A 145 18.94 16.08 -4.91
CA TRP A 145 19.28 15.71 -6.30
C TRP A 145 20.79 15.68 -6.55
N ASP A 146 21.21 15.12 -7.68
CA ASP A 146 22.55 15.31 -8.24
C ASP A 146 22.51 15.19 -9.77
N LEU A 147 23.53 15.73 -10.43
CA LEU A 147 23.79 15.61 -11.86
C LEU A 147 24.95 14.65 -12.08
N HIS A 148 24.67 13.47 -12.62
CA HIS A 148 25.70 12.54 -13.10
C HIS A 148 25.95 12.75 -14.60
N ILE A 149 27.20 12.72 -15.04
CA ILE A 149 27.58 12.80 -16.44
C ILE A 149 28.22 11.47 -16.85
N PHE A 150 27.57 10.75 -17.77
CA PHE A 150 28.02 9.45 -18.27
C PHE A 150 28.10 9.46 -19.80
N GLU A 151 29.27 9.16 -20.36
CA GLU A 151 29.51 9.15 -21.82
C GLU A 151 29.06 10.45 -22.52
N GLY A 152 29.27 11.60 -21.85
CA GLY A 152 28.87 12.92 -22.35
C GLY A 152 27.38 13.23 -22.23
N LYS A 153 26.58 12.37 -21.59
CA LYS A 153 25.14 12.58 -21.36
C LYS A 153 24.88 12.92 -19.90
N GLU A 154 24.07 13.95 -19.69
CA GLU A 154 23.59 14.38 -18.38
C GLU A 154 22.46 13.46 -17.88
N VAL A 155 22.51 13.09 -16.60
CA VAL A 155 21.47 12.31 -15.91
C VAL A 155 21.20 12.96 -14.56
N TYR A 156 20.15 13.80 -14.54
CA TYR A 156 19.60 14.39 -13.33
C TYR A 156 18.81 13.34 -12.56
N SER A 157 19.09 13.19 -11.27
CA SER A 157 18.51 12.13 -10.43
C SER A 157 18.34 12.59 -8.99
N PHE A 158 17.41 11.98 -8.25
CA PHE A 158 17.05 12.43 -6.90
C PHE A 158 16.70 11.29 -5.93
N THR A 159 16.78 11.60 -4.64
CA THR A 159 16.33 10.76 -3.53
C THR A 159 15.25 11.51 -2.74
N ILE A 160 14.24 10.79 -2.28
CA ILE A 160 13.28 11.30 -1.28
C ILE A 160 13.92 11.19 0.11
N ILE A 161 13.64 12.13 1.00
CA ILE A 161 14.03 12.06 2.42
C ILE A 161 12.90 11.37 3.20
N THR A 162 13.28 10.55 4.17
CA THR A 162 12.38 9.83 5.06
C THR A 162 12.76 10.06 6.52
N HIS A 163 11.80 9.98 7.42
CA HIS A 163 12.00 9.95 8.88
C HIS A 163 11.26 8.73 9.48
N ASP A 164 11.35 8.54 10.79
CA ASP A 164 10.58 7.51 11.48
C ASP A 164 9.12 8.01 11.66
N SER A 165 8.15 7.20 11.25
CA SER A 165 6.72 7.57 11.19
C SER A 165 6.18 8.01 12.55
N LYS A 166 5.19 8.90 12.56
CA LYS A 166 4.47 9.35 13.77
C LYS A 166 2.96 9.15 13.59
N GLY A 167 2.24 9.16 14.71
CA GLY A 167 0.79 9.12 14.74
C GLY A 167 0.18 7.93 13.94
N PRO A 168 -0.91 8.14 13.18
CA PRO A 168 -1.62 7.09 12.47
C PRO A 168 -0.78 6.23 11.52
N LEU A 169 0.25 6.79 10.86
CA LEU A 169 1.05 6.07 9.85
C LEU A 169 1.91 4.94 10.45
N GLN A 170 2.21 4.98 11.74
CA GLN A 170 2.88 3.87 12.44
C GLN A 170 2.09 2.55 12.37
N LYS A 171 0.76 2.61 12.15
CA LYS A 171 -0.10 1.42 11.96
C LYS A 171 0.11 0.71 10.62
N ILE A 172 0.77 1.38 9.66
CA ILE A 172 1.13 0.83 8.35
C ILE A 172 2.62 0.44 8.36
N HIS A 173 3.49 1.40 8.67
CA HIS A 173 4.93 1.23 8.52
C HIS A 173 5.74 2.18 9.41
N HIS A 174 6.94 1.74 9.80
CA HIS A 174 7.85 2.46 10.71
C HIS A 174 8.58 3.66 10.08
N ARG A 175 8.49 3.86 8.76
CA ARG A 175 9.11 4.98 8.03
C ARG A 175 8.08 5.69 7.16
N ALA A 176 8.18 7.01 7.08
CA ALA A 176 7.38 7.86 6.21
C ALA A 176 8.28 8.84 5.42
N PRO A 177 7.85 9.30 4.24
CA PRO A 177 8.56 10.34 3.49
C PRO A 177 8.34 11.71 4.14
N THR A 178 9.40 12.48 4.29
CA THR A 178 9.34 13.86 4.79
C THR A 178 8.54 14.70 3.79
N THR A 179 7.36 15.17 4.19
CA THR A 179 6.51 16.06 3.39
C THR A 179 6.68 17.53 3.83
N ILE A 180 6.44 18.48 2.93
CA ILE A 180 6.44 19.94 3.20
C ILE A 180 5.19 20.57 2.55
N GLN A 181 4.52 21.55 3.17
CA GLN A 181 3.38 22.25 2.53
C GLN A 181 3.85 23.23 1.44
N PRO A 182 3.12 23.34 0.30
CA PRO A 182 3.56 24.09 -0.88
C PRO A 182 3.58 25.62 -0.70
N ASP A 183 2.80 26.16 0.21
CA ASP A 183 2.74 27.59 0.55
C ASP A 183 3.64 27.97 1.75
N SER A 184 4.18 26.97 2.46
CA SER A 184 4.84 27.14 3.76
C SER A 184 6.20 27.84 3.69
N GLN A 185 6.56 28.51 4.78
CA GLN A 185 7.92 29.06 4.96
C GLN A 185 8.99 27.94 5.00
N ASN A 186 8.63 26.74 5.45
CA ASN A 186 9.52 25.57 5.44
C ASN A 186 9.92 25.19 4.01
N LEU A 187 9.02 25.29 3.01
CA LEU A 187 9.39 25.02 1.62
C LEU A 187 10.38 26.06 1.08
N LYS A 188 10.14 27.34 1.38
CA LYS A 188 11.03 28.44 0.95
C LYS A 188 12.43 28.26 1.54
N THR A 189 12.53 27.99 2.84
CA THR A 189 13.81 27.66 3.49
C THR A 189 14.43 26.37 2.95
N TRP A 190 13.63 25.35 2.61
CA TRP A 190 14.14 24.10 2.06
C TRP A 190 14.74 24.25 0.66
N LEU A 191 14.15 25.08 -0.20
CA LEU A 191 14.60 25.23 -1.58
C LEU A 191 15.72 26.25 -1.77
N ASP A 192 15.75 27.34 -0.98
CA ASP A 192 16.74 28.42 -1.08
C ASP A 192 18.18 27.88 -1.01
N PRO A 193 18.97 27.93 -2.11
CA PRO A 193 20.33 27.37 -2.13
C PRO A 193 21.38 28.21 -1.40
N SER A 194 21.04 29.40 -0.90
CA SER A 194 21.95 30.23 -0.10
C SER A 194 22.04 29.78 1.36
N ILE A 195 21.06 29.00 1.82
CA ILE A 195 21.00 28.50 3.20
C ILE A 195 21.86 27.22 3.31
N GLU A 196 23.02 27.32 3.94
CA GLU A 196 23.86 26.15 4.28
C GLU A 196 23.16 25.22 5.29
N TRP A 197 23.53 23.93 5.30
CA TRP A 197 22.88 22.93 6.15
C TRP A 197 23.03 23.22 7.65
N ASN A 198 21.90 23.44 8.30
CA ASN A 198 21.81 23.87 9.69
C ASN A 198 20.67 23.15 10.43
N ASP A 199 20.49 23.44 11.72
CA ASP A 199 19.46 22.79 12.55
C ASP A 199 18.02 23.08 12.09
N GLN A 200 17.75 24.17 11.36
CA GLN A 200 16.42 24.43 10.80
C GLN A 200 16.13 23.50 9.61
N LEU A 201 17.09 23.33 8.70
CA LEU A 201 16.99 22.36 7.61
C LEU A 201 16.95 20.92 8.12
N GLN A 202 17.70 20.61 9.18
CA GLN A 202 17.62 19.30 9.84
C GLN A 202 16.27 19.07 10.53
N ARG A 203 15.67 20.09 11.17
CA ARG A 203 14.30 20.01 11.70
C ARG A 203 13.28 19.76 10.60
N ILE A 204 13.34 20.48 9.49
CA ILE A 204 12.49 20.26 8.30
C ILE A 204 12.67 18.81 7.79
N ALA A 205 13.88 18.28 7.76
CA ALA A 205 14.12 16.89 7.34
C ALA A 205 13.58 15.83 8.34
N ASP A 206 13.62 16.09 9.65
CA ASP A 206 13.14 15.21 10.73
C ASP A 206 11.62 15.40 11.04
N GLN A 207 10.93 16.31 10.33
CA GLN A 207 9.52 16.66 10.50
C GLN A 207 8.74 16.50 9.18
N SER A 208 7.90 15.47 9.10
CA SER A 208 6.76 15.45 8.17
C SER A 208 5.62 16.31 8.73
N ILE A 209 4.73 16.71 7.83
CA ILE A 209 3.49 17.43 8.11
C ILE A 209 2.45 16.54 8.83
N GLU A 210 2.80 15.33 9.27
CA GLU A 210 2.00 14.47 10.16
C GLU A 210 1.44 15.16 11.42
N ASN A 211 1.99 16.32 11.82
CA ASN A 211 1.49 17.14 12.94
C ASN A 211 0.56 18.30 12.52
N GLU A 212 0.51 18.65 11.23
CA GLU A 212 -0.10 19.89 10.71
C GLU A 212 -1.06 19.63 9.52
N CYS A 213 -0.99 18.47 8.85
CA CYS A 213 -1.83 18.08 7.73
C CYS A 213 -2.62 16.80 8.01
N GLN A 214 -3.81 16.78 7.44
CA GLN A 214 -4.69 15.64 7.41
C GLN A 214 -4.24 14.68 6.29
N LEU A 215 -3.26 13.82 6.59
CA LEU A 215 -2.98 12.67 5.74
C LEU A 215 -4.05 11.59 5.97
N GLU A 216 -4.66 11.14 4.88
CA GLU A 216 -5.52 9.95 4.87
C GLU A 216 -4.80 8.77 4.23
N PHE A 217 -5.22 7.57 4.58
CA PHE A 217 -4.78 6.34 3.94
C PHE A 217 -5.88 5.29 3.92
N TYR A 218 -5.88 4.48 2.87
CA TYR A 218 -6.82 3.38 2.67
C TYR A 218 -6.17 2.25 1.88
N GLU A 219 -6.70 1.05 2.04
CA GLU A 219 -6.23 -0.14 1.32
C GLU A 219 -6.53 -0.02 -0.19
N VAL A 220 -5.58 -0.43 -1.02
CA VAL A 220 -5.71 -0.50 -2.49
C VAL A 220 -5.46 -1.94 -2.97
N SER A 221 -5.67 -2.23 -4.25
CA SER A 221 -5.43 -3.59 -4.75
C SER A 221 -3.94 -3.94 -4.80
N ASP A 222 -3.64 -5.18 -4.42
CA ASP A 222 -2.39 -5.90 -4.64
C ASP A 222 -1.85 -5.84 -6.08
N GLU A 223 -2.72 -5.60 -7.08
CA GLU A 223 -2.36 -5.26 -8.46
C GLU A 223 -1.28 -4.16 -8.56
N VAL A 224 -1.20 -3.23 -7.59
CA VAL A 224 -0.18 -2.17 -7.57
C VAL A 224 1.24 -2.72 -7.39
N GLY A 225 1.40 -3.86 -6.71
CA GLY A 225 2.71 -4.51 -6.50
C GLY A 225 3.39 -4.95 -7.79
N ARG A 226 2.63 -5.11 -8.88
CA ARG A 226 3.15 -5.35 -10.22
C ARG A 226 3.40 -4.02 -10.93
N VAL A 227 4.65 -3.55 -10.94
CA VAL A 227 5.08 -2.26 -11.52
C VAL A 227 4.77 -2.03 -13.01
N THR A 228 4.32 -3.05 -13.75
CA THR A 228 3.82 -2.89 -15.14
C THR A 228 2.36 -2.41 -15.19
N ASN A 229 1.62 -2.51 -14.09
CA ASN A 229 0.24 -2.07 -13.98
C ASN A 229 0.24 -0.56 -13.74
N ASN A 230 -0.35 0.21 -14.65
CA ASN A 230 -0.44 1.67 -14.57
C ASN A 230 -1.81 2.14 -15.07
N TYR A 231 -2.75 2.33 -14.14
CA TYR A 231 -4.09 2.85 -14.41
C TYR A 231 -4.69 3.48 -13.15
N GLU A 232 -5.59 4.45 -13.33
CA GLU A 232 -6.22 5.26 -12.29
C GLU A 232 -6.75 4.45 -11.09
N LYS A 233 -7.39 3.31 -11.37
CA LYS A 233 -8.03 2.45 -10.35
C LYS A 233 -7.05 1.81 -9.36
N LEU A 234 -5.72 1.91 -9.56
CA LEU A 234 -4.73 1.53 -8.55
C LEU A 234 -4.69 2.48 -7.34
N GLN A 235 -5.10 3.74 -7.51
CA GLN A 235 -5.20 4.72 -6.42
C GLN A 235 -6.60 4.77 -5.78
N ALA A 236 -7.56 4.00 -6.30
CA ALA A 236 -8.89 3.89 -5.73
C ALA A 236 -8.87 2.93 -4.52
N PRO A 237 -9.61 3.24 -3.43
CA PRO A 237 -9.74 2.32 -2.31
C PRO A 237 -10.36 0.99 -2.77
N VAL A 238 -9.98 -0.11 -2.13
CA VAL A 238 -10.67 -1.39 -2.31
C VAL A 238 -12.11 -1.24 -1.82
N LYS A 239 -13.03 -1.02 -2.77
CA LYS A 239 -14.43 -1.42 -2.59
C LYS A 239 -14.40 -2.90 -2.27
N TYR A 240 -14.78 -3.27 -1.06
CA TYR A 240 -14.65 -4.63 -0.50
C TYR A 240 -15.11 -5.69 -1.53
N LYS A 241 -14.15 -6.32 -2.20
CA LYS A 241 -14.39 -7.37 -3.20
C LYS A 241 -14.25 -8.71 -2.50
N LYS A 242 -15.20 -9.63 -2.74
CA LYS A 242 -15.03 -11.05 -2.39
C LYS A 242 -13.69 -11.54 -2.96
N SER A 243 -12.89 -12.22 -2.14
CA SER A 243 -11.53 -12.67 -2.45
C SER A 243 -11.51 -13.93 -3.34
N THR A 244 -12.19 -13.87 -4.48
CA THR A 244 -12.44 -14.98 -5.41
C THR A 244 -11.18 -15.39 -6.19
N GLY A 245 -10.30 -16.18 -5.58
CA GLY A 245 -9.13 -16.78 -6.24
C GLY A 245 -7.86 -16.89 -5.40
N LEU A 246 -7.71 -16.06 -4.36
CA LEU A 246 -6.50 -16.13 -3.51
C LEU A 246 -6.60 -17.26 -2.47
N LEU A 247 -7.81 -17.53 -1.96
CA LEU A 247 -8.07 -18.58 -0.96
C LEU A 247 -7.94 -20.00 -1.55
N ASP A 248 -8.47 -20.20 -2.76
CA ASP A 248 -8.52 -21.53 -3.42
C ASP A 248 -7.11 -22.12 -3.61
N ASN A 249 -6.15 -21.28 -4.02
CA ASN A 249 -4.76 -21.67 -4.22
C ASN A 249 -4.00 -22.00 -2.92
N PHE A 250 -4.55 -21.64 -1.75
CA PHE A 250 -3.96 -21.95 -0.45
C PHE A 250 -4.53 -23.24 0.16
N PHE A 251 -5.81 -23.57 -0.08
CA PHE A 251 -6.43 -24.75 0.54
C PHE A 251 -6.21 -26.07 -0.23
N PHE A 252 -6.15 -26.05 -1.56
CA PHE A 252 -6.03 -27.30 -2.36
C PHE A 252 -4.60 -27.88 -2.46
N LYS A 253 -3.64 -27.40 -1.66
CA LYS A 253 -2.21 -27.73 -1.84
C LYS A 253 -1.55 -28.57 -0.73
N ASP A 254 -2.31 -29.43 -0.05
CA ASP A 254 -1.73 -30.58 0.67
C ASP A 254 -2.73 -31.74 0.80
N ASN A 255 -2.82 -32.60 -0.23
CA ASN A 255 -3.56 -33.87 -0.15
C ASN A 255 -3.12 -34.95 -1.16
N ASN A 256 -1.83 -34.95 -1.56
CA ASN A 256 -1.31 -35.93 -2.53
C ASN A 256 0.16 -36.33 -2.23
N ALA A 257 0.44 -36.68 -0.97
CA ALA A 257 1.80 -36.99 -0.51
C ALA A 257 1.88 -38.10 0.57
N ARG A 258 1.20 -39.25 0.36
CA ARG A 258 1.49 -40.56 1.02
C ARG A 258 0.68 -41.70 0.39
N HIS A 259 1.31 -42.54 -0.44
CA HIS A 259 1.21 -44.02 -0.38
C HIS A 259 2.06 -44.70 -1.48
N SER A 260 3.30 -45.08 -1.16
CA SER A 260 3.88 -46.37 -1.56
C SER A 260 5.24 -46.63 -0.88
N SER A 261 5.38 -47.88 -0.41
CA SER A 261 6.57 -48.59 0.10
C SER A 261 7.94 -47.89 0.10
N SER A 262 8.54 -47.84 1.28
CA SER A 262 9.98 -47.71 1.48
C SER A 262 10.77 -48.94 1.03
N ARG A 263 12.02 -48.71 0.57
CA ARG A 263 13.13 -49.66 0.75
C ARG A 263 14.49 -48.92 0.63
N LEU A 264 15.44 -49.33 1.48
CA LEU A 264 16.83 -48.88 1.56
C LEU A 264 17.73 -50.13 1.46
N PRO A 265 19.05 -50.03 1.20
CA PRO A 265 19.80 -48.97 0.51
C PRO A 265 20.83 -49.56 -0.51
N CYS A 266 21.77 -48.70 -0.96
CA CYS A 266 23.19 -48.98 -1.23
C CYS A 266 23.70 -49.05 -2.69
N SER A 267 24.84 -48.37 -2.90
CA SER A 267 25.95 -48.63 -3.83
C SER A 267 25.70 -48.97 -5.31
N ILE A 268 26.12 -48.08 -6.22
CA ILE A 268 27.33 -48.22 -7.09
C ILE A 268 27.34 -47.07 -8.13
N ASN A 269 28.41 -46.28 -8.12
CA ASN A 269 28.93 -45.57 -9.31
C ASN A 269 30.00 -46.51 -9.92
N PRO A 270 30.22 -46.55 -11.26
CA PRO A 270 30.73 -45.37 -11.97
C PRO A 270 30.30 -45.26 -13.46
N SER A 271 30.92 -44.29 -14.15
CA SER A 271 31.18 -44.22 -15.61
C SER A 271 29.98 -44.11 -16.57
N SER A 272 30.10 -43.50 -17.77
CA SER A 272 30.95 -42.40 -18.29
C SER A 272 30.48 -42.07 -19.72
N GLU A 273 31.01 -40.98 -20.31
CA GLU A 273 30.92 -40.64 -21.75
C GLU A 273 29.49 -40.26 -22.26
N ASN A 274 29.25 -39.12 -22.91
CA ASN A 274 29.88 -38.45 -24.06
C ASN A 274 29.80 -39.22 -25.39
N THR A 275 28.71 -39.00 -26.13
CA THR A 275 28.65 -38.63 -27.57
C THR A 275 27.21 -38.18 -27.84
N ASP A 276 26.93 -36.95 -28.29
CA ASP A 276 27.14 -36.35 -29.61
C ASP A 276 26.18 -36.81 -30.71
N HIS A 277 25.59 -35.81 -31.39
CA HIS A 277 24.86 -35.88 -32.67
C HIS A 277 23.52 -36.68 -32.68
N GLU A 278 22.55 -36.44 -33.57
CA GLU A 278 22.47 -35.45 -34.66
C GLU A 278 21.04 -34.91 -34.89
N ARG A 279 20.89 -34.04 -35.89
CA ARG A 279 19.64 -33.37 -36.32
C ARG A 279 18.59 -34.38 -36.83
N ARG A 280 17.31 -33.99 -36.72
CA ARG A 280 16.34 -34.18 -37.82
C ARG A 280 15.28 -33.08 -37.84
N THR A 281 15.32 -32.28 -38.89
CA THR A 281 14.31 -31.26 -39.21
C THR A 281 13.19 -31.89 -40.04
N ILE A 282 11.93 -31.60 -39.75
CA ILE A 282 10.82 -31.81 -40.69
C ILE A 282 10.05 -30.49 -40.85
N THR A 283 9.62 -30.25 -42.09
CA THR A 283 9.11 -29.00 -42.67
C THR A 283 7.74 -28.56 -42.16
N ALA A 284 7.51 -27.24 -42.16
CA ALA A 284 6.19 -26.62 -42.08
C ALA A 284 5.52 -26.48 -43.47
N ILE A 285 4.21 -26.23 -43.50
CA ILE A 285 3.43 -25.69 -44.63
C ILE A 285 2.14 -25.01 -44.05
N PRO A 286 1.52 -24.01 -44.72
CA PRO A 286 1.04 -22.81 -44.00
C PRO A 286 -0.42 -22.36 -44.29
N LEU A 287 -0.83 -21.23 -43.65
CA LEU A 287 -1.62 -20.04 -44.12
C LEU A 287 -2.82 -20.20 -45.09
N ASP A 288 -3.82 -19.29 -45.17
CA ASP A 288 -4.19 -18.07 -44.39
C ASP A 288 -5.75 -18.11 -44.17
N ASP A 289 -6.65 -17.12 -44.19
CA ASP A 289 -6.66 -15.64 -44.34
C ASP A 289 -7.81 -15.05 -43.47
N LYS A 290 -8.59 -14.07 -43.97
CA LYS A 290 -9.61 -13.28 -43.24
C LYS A 290 -10.96 -13.26 -43.98
N SER A 291 -12.07 -12.95 -43.28
CA SER A 291 -13.03 -11.90 -43.71
C SER A 291 -14.17 -11.62 -42.71
N SER A 292 -14.22 -10.38 -42.22
CA SER A 292 -15.39 -9.47 -42.02
C SER A 292 -16.84 -9.95 -41.77
N SER A 293 -17.56 -9.10 -41.02
CA SER A 293 -19.01 -8.75 -41.12
C SER A 293 -19.98 -9.30 -40.05
N GLN A 294 -20.54 -8.37 -39.27
CA GLN A 294 -21.80 -8.44 -38.52
C GLN A 294 -22.99 -8.10 -39.47
N PRO A 295 -24.31 -8.24 -39.13
CA PRO A 295 -24.89 -7.76 -37.87
C PRO A 295 -26.19 -8.39 -37.29
N VAL A 296 -26.60 -7.88 -36.12
CA VAL A 296 -27.99 -7.63 -35.66
C VAL A 296 -28.91 -8.80 -35.25
N VAL A 297 -29.36 -8.73 -33.99
CA VAL A 297 -30.63 -9.22 -33.40
C VAL A 297 -31.02 -10.69 -33.66
N GLN A 298 -30.84 -11.55 -32.65
CA GLN A 298 -31.94 -12.22 -31.92
C GLN A 298 -31.43 -13.01 -30.68
N LEU A 299 -31.02 -12.32 -29.60
CA LEU A 299 -30.72 -12.95 -28.30
C LEU A 299 -30.73 -11.92 -27.14
N LYS A 300 -31.75 -11.05 -27.13
CA LYS A 300 -31.87 -9.91 -26.20
C LYS A 300 -33.25 -9.82 -25.53
N LYS A 301 -33.77 -10.96 -25.05
CA LYS A 301 -34.97 -11.02 -24.20
C LYS A 301 -34.83 -11.90 -22.97
N ASP A 302 -34.01 -12.95 -23.01
CA ASP A 302 -33.94 -13.94 -21.91
C ASP A 302 -32.88 -13.62 -20.83
N LEU A 303 -32.25 -12.44 -20.93
CA LEU A 303 -31.12 -12.01 -20.08
C LEU A 303 -31.40 -10.78 -19.20
N GLU A 304 -32.56 -10.12 -19.33
CA GLU A 304 -32.89 -8.93 -18.52
C GLU A 304 -33.89 -9.23 -17.37
N GLU A 305 -34.66 -10.34 -17.41
CA GLU A 305 -35.60 -10.70 -16.33
C GLU A 305 -35.03 -11.57 -15.20
N ASN A 306 -33.95 -12.33 -15.42
CA ASN A 306 -33.25 -13.07 -14.35
C ASN A 306 -32.31 -12.18 -13.50
N SER A 307 -32.48 -10.86 -13.57
CA SER A 307 -31.67 -9.86 -12.86
C SER A 307 -32.20 -9.50 -11.46
N ARG A 308 -33.20 -10.24 -10.96
CA ARG A 308 -33.83 -10.04 -9.64
C ARG A 308 -34.08 -11.39 -8.95
N THR A 309 -34.03 -11.38 -7.61
CA THR A 309 -34.30 -12.52 -6.71
C THR A 309 -33.50 -13.81 -6.98
N ARG A 310 -32.23 -13.83 -6.56
CA ARG A 310 -31.58 -15.05 -6.02
C ARG A 310 -30.66 -14.67 -4.86
N ASN A 311 -30.94 -15.26 -3.69
CA ASN A 311 -30.65 -14.67 -2.38
C ASN A 311 -29.19 -14.83 -1.94
N GLU A 312 -28.77 -13.98 -1.00
CA GLU A 312 -27.37 -13.82 -0.59
C GLU A 312 -26.82 -14.92 0.34
N ALA A 313 -27.71 -15.70 0.96
CA ALA A 313 -27.43 -16.78 1.93
C ALA A 313 -26.65 -18.00 1.39
N SER A 314 -26.01 -17.91 0.22
CA SER A 314 -25.21 -18.99 -0.39
C SER A 314 -23.70 -18.72 -0.34
N CYS A 315 -23.24 -17.69 0.37
CA CYS A 315 -21.85 -17.21 0.31
C CYS A 315 -21.11 -17.17 1.67
N GLU A 316 -21.64 -17.86 2.68
CA GLU A 316 -21.16 -17.77 4.07
C GLU A 316 -20.46 -19.06 4.52
N ASN A 317 -20.99 -20.23 4.16
CA ASN A 317 -20.44 -21.56 4.52
C ASN A 317 -19.01 -21.86 4.02
N GLU A 318 -18.48 -21.11 3.05
CA GLU A 318 -17.13 -21.35 2.50
C GLU A 318 -16.00 -20.71 3.32
N ARG A 319 -16.33 -19.88 4.31
CA ARG A 319 -15.33 -19.19 5.16
C ARG A 319 -14.62 -20.11 6.17
N LEU A 320 -15.08 -21.37 6.31
CA LEU A 320 -14.91 -22.17 7.53
C LEU A 320 -14.22 -23.53 7.31
N VAL A 321 -13.82 -23.86 6.08
CA VAL A 321 -13.11 -25.12 5.71
C VAL A 321 -11.56 -24.96 5.76
N GLY A 322 -11.06 -23.79 6.19
CA GLY A 322 -9.69 -23.36 5.92
C GLY A 322 -8.61 -23.65 6.99
N TYR A 323 -8.94 -24.23 8.14
CA TYR A 323 -8.03 -24.21 9.31
C TYR A 323 -7.69 -25.58 9.96
N GLU A 324 -8.15 -26.70 9.40
CA GLU A 324 -7.81 -28.04 9.92
C GLU A 324 -6.29 -28.28 9.95
N ASN A 325 -5.54 -27.80 8.93
CA ASN A 325 -4.08 -27.97 8.85
C ASN A 325 -3.28 -26.99 9.75
N LEU A 326 -3.93 -26.10 10.51
CA LEU A 326 -3.31 -25.34 11.61
C LEU A 326 -3.70 -25.89 13.00
N LEU A 327 -4.36 -27.04 13.04
CA LEU A 327 -4.54 -27.89 14.23
C LEU A 327 -3.40 -28.92 14.34
N GLY A 328 -2.16 -28.43 14.41
CA GLY A 328 -1.05 -29.25 14.89
C GLY A 328 -1.37 -29.79 16.29
N ASN A 329 -1.00 -31.04 16.58
CA ASN A 329 -1.46 -31.85 17.73
C ASN A 329 -1.00 -31.35 19.14
N GLY A 330 -1.28 -30.10 19.49
CA GLY A 330 -1.01 -29.48 20.79
C GLY A 330 -2.28 -29.34 21.63
N LYS A 331 -2.40 -30.14 22.71
CA LYS A 331 -3.50 -30.09 23.68
C LYS A 331 -3.41 -28.90 24.67
N GLU A 332 -2.82 -27.78 24.26
CA GLU A 332 -2.26 -26.77 25.18
C GLU A 332 -3.01 -25.43 25.23
N THR A 333 -3.91 -25.15 24.28
CA THR A 333 -4.84 -24.01 24.36
C THR A 333 -6.25 -24.50 24.66
N SER A 334 -6.87 -24.00 25.74
CA SER A 334 -8.25 -24.32 26.14
C SER A 334 -9.32 -23.58 25.33
N ILE A 335 -8.97 -23.16 24.11
CA ILE A 335 -9.80 -22.29 23.25
C ILE A 335 -10.66 -23.17 22.36
N ASP A 336 -11.97 -22.97 22.43
CA ASP A 336 -12.93 -23.65 21.58
C ASP A 336 -12.97 -22.99 20.18
N TYR A 337 -11.99 -23.34 19.35
CA TYR A 337 -11.90 -22.85 17.96
C TYR A 337 -13.13 -23.26 17.13
N GLU A 338 -13.73 -24.43 17.40
CA GLU A 338 -14.92 -24.91 16.70
C GLU A 338 -16.17 -24.15 17.17
N GLY A 339 -16.30 -23.85 18.47
CA GLY A 339 -17.31 -22.94 18.99
C GLY A 339 -17.21 -21.53 18.40
N ILE A 340 -16.01 -20.97 18.27
CA ILE A 340 -15.77 -19.66 17.62
C ILE A 340 -16.17 -19.70 16.15
N LYS A 341 -15.77 -20.74 15.43
CA LYS A 341 -16.14 -21.01 14.03
C LYS A 341 -17.66 -21.06 13.88
N ASN A 342 -18.34 -21.91 14.64
CA ASN A 342 -19.80 -22.07 14.63
C ASN A 342 -20.54 -20.78 15.01
N ASN A 343 -19.99 -19.96 15.93
CA ASN A 343 -20.53 -18.65 16.25
C ASN A 343 -20.43 -17.68 15.05
N ILE A 344 -19.32 -17.67 14.32
CA ILE A 344 -19.14 -16.83 13.12
C ILE A 344 -20.08 -17.29 11.99
N GLU A 345 -20.28 -18.59 11.87
CA GLU A 345 -21.22 -19.27 10.96
C GLU A 345 -22.68 -18.89 11.28
N LEU A 346 -23.05 -18.90 12.57
CA LEU A 346 -24.37 -18.50 13.06
C LEU A 346 -24.62 -16.98 12.97
N PHE A 347 -23.61 -16.13 13.16
CA PHE A 347 -23.75 -14.69 12.95
C PHE A 347 -24.22 -14.38 11.53
N GLN A 348 -23.53 -14.98 10.57
CA GLN A 348 -23.80 -14.91 9.13
C GLN A 348 -25.24 -15.36 8.82
N ASP A 349 -25.63 -16.56 9.23
CA ASP A 349 -26.99 -17.10 9.05
C ASP A 349 -28.10 -16.20 9.65
N ILE A 350 -27.84 -15.54 10.80
CA ILE A 350 -28.80 -14.60 11.38
C ILE A 350 -28.89 -13.32 10.53
N THR A 351 -27.76 -12.75 10.10
CA THR A 351 -27.73 -11.50 9.32
C THR A 351 -28.26 -11.64 7.90
N SER A 352 -28.21 -12.84 7.30
CA SER A 352 -28.68 -13.12 5.93
C SER A 352 -30.18 -13.43 5.81
N ARG A 353 -30.95 -13.33 6.91
CA ARG A 353 -32.40 -13.62 6.94
C ARG A 353 -33.23 -12.34 7.00
N GLU A 354 -34.31 -12.30 6.21
CA GLU A 354 -35.38 -11.30 6.40
C GLU A 354 -35.97 -11.41 7.82
N GLN A 355 -36.48 -10.29 8.35
CA GLN A 355 -36.84 -10.18 9.76
C GLN A 355 -37.86 -11.23 10.20
N SER A 356 -37.60 -11.84 11.37
CA SER A 356 -38.48 -12.79 12.03
C SER A 356 -38.52 -12.50 13.53
N ASP A 357 -39.61 -12.89 14.21
CA ASP A 357 -39.91 -12.51 15.60
C ASP A 357 -38.90 -13.01 16.66
N ASN A 358 -37.89 -13.81 16.26
CA ASN A 358 -36.81 -14.31 17.13
C ASN A 358 -35.41 -13.81 16.76
N HIS A 359 -35.27 -12.91 15.77
CA HIS A 359 -33.95 -12.44 15.28
C HIS A 359 -33.11 -11.80 16.41
N ASP A 360 -33.70 -10.92 17.22
CA ASP A 360 -33.02 -10.28 18.34
C ASP A 360 -32.62 -11.27 19.45
N GLY A 361 -33.42 -12.33 19.66
CA GLY A 361 -33.12 -13.40 20.61
C GLY A 361 -31.90 -14.22 20.20
N LEU A 362 -31.80 -14.57 18.92
CA LEU A 362 -30.63 -15.27 18.37
C LEU A 362 -29.37 -14.37 18.41
N LEU A 363 -29.48 -13.08 18.10
CA LEU A 363 -28.40 -12.10 18.31
C LEU A 363 -28.08 -11.89 19.80
N GLN A 364 -28.99 -12.19 20.73
CA GLN A 364 -28.75 -12.14 22.17
C GLN A 364 -27.91 -13.34 22.62
N GLU A 365 -28.31 -14.56 22.27
CA GLU A 365 -27.59 -15.79 22.64
C GLU A 365 -26.19 -15.85 22.01
N LEU A 366 -26.09 -15.54 20.71
CA LEU A 366 -24.82 -15.47 19.98
C LEU A 366 -23.83 -14.48 20.61
N PHE A 367 -24.30 -13.30 21.01
CA PHE A 367 -23.44 -12.28 21.62
C PHE A 367 -22.78 -12.79 22.91
N HIS A 368 -23.54 -13.47 23.78
CA HIS A 368 -22.99 -14.08 25.00
C HIS A 368 -22.01 -15.23 24.68
N SER A 369 -22.31 -16.04 23.65
CA SER A 369 -21.41 -17.11 23.19
C SER A 369 -20.06 -16.56 22.72
N ILE A 370 -20.05 -15.50 21.91
CA ILE A 370 -18.84 -14.85 21.42
C ILE A 370 -18.10 -14.10 22.54
N GLN A 371 -18.80 -13.44 23.46
CA GLN A 371 -18.18 -12.83 24.65
C GLN A 371 -17.48 -13.86 25.53
N LYS A 372 -18.03 -15.07 25.69
CA LYS A 372 -17.35 -16.15 26.39
C LYS A 372 -16.04 -16.54 25.68
N SER A 373 -16.08 -16.74 24.36
CA SER A 373 -14.87 -17.02 23.57
C SER A 373 -13.82 -15.90 23.69
N GLN A 374 -14.25 -14.63 23.74
CA GLN A 374 -13.38 -13.47 23.95
C GLN A 374 -12.60 -13.58 25.28
N LEU A 375 -13.29 -13.94 26.37
CA LEU A 375 -12.69 -14.14 27.69
C LEU A 375 -11.72 -15.33 27.73
N ASP A 376 -12.07 -16.46 27.09
CA ASP A 376 -11.20 -17.65 27.01
C ASP A 376 -9.89 -17.35 26.26
N ILE A 377 -9.93 -16.46 25.25
CA ILE A 377 -8.75 -15.98 24.52
C ILE A 377 -7.95 -14.99 25.36
N GLN A 378 -8.59 -14.01 25.99
CA GLN A 378 -7.91 -13.01 26.83
C GLN A 378 -7.19 -13.68 28.01
N SER A 379 -7.82 -14.64 28.68
CA SER A 379 -7.17 -15.46 29.71
C SER A 379 -5.99 -16.28 29.14
N SER A 380 -6.10 -16.79 27.91
CA SER A 380 -4.99 -17.49 27.25
C SER A 380 -3.81 -16.55 26.90
N ILE A 381 -4.07 -15.27 26.58
CA ILE A 381 -3.04 -14.24 26.40
C ILE A 381 -2.36 -13.94 27.74
N GLU A 382 -3.12 -13.67 28.79
CA GLU A 382 -2.61 -13.33 30.13
C GLU A 382 -1.74 -14.43 30.74
N VAL A 383 -2.13 -15.70 30.55
CA VAL A 383 -1.39 -16.87 31.03
C VAL A 383 -0.30 -17.33 30.03
N GLY A 384 -0.14 -16.64 28.89
CA GLY A 384 0.90 -16.92 27.89
C GLY A 384 0.77 -18.28 27.18
N LYS A 385 -0.45 -18.81 27.06
CA LYS A 385 -0.72 -20.14 26.52
C LYS A 385 -1.03 -20.10 25.03
N GLY A 386 -0.01 -20.37 24.21
CA GLY A 386 -0.11 -20.51 22.75
C GLY A 386 0.70 -19.44 22.00
N SER A 387 0.50 -19.36 20.68
CA SER A 387 1.10 -18.30 19.86
C SER A 387 0.39 -16.98 20.14
N ILE A 388 1.12 -16.01 20.71
CA ILE A 388 0.56 -14.69 21.04
C ILE A 388 -0.01 -13.98 19.80
N ASP A 389 0.63 -14.11 18.63
CA ASP A 389 0.14 -13.55 17.37
C ASP A 389 -1.21 -14.16 16.94
N ARG A 390 -1.37 -15.49 17.11
CA ARG A 390 -2.64 -16.21 16.84
C ARG A 390 -3.75 -15.77 17.79
N LEU A 391 -3.42 -15.52 19.06
CA LEU A 391 -4.38 -15.06 20.07
C LEU A 391 -4.81 -13.60 19.84
N LEU A 392 -3.87 -12.71 19.53
CA LEU A 392 -4.16 -11.32 19.19
C LEU A 392 -5.04 -11.20 17.94
N TRP A 393 -4.71 -11.94 16.88
CA TRP A 393 -5.55 -12.00 15.67
C TRP A 393 -6.97 -12.51 15.94
N LEU A 394 -7.11 -13.54 16.79
CA LEU A 394 -8.40 -14.12 17.12
C LEU A 394 -9.25 -13.19 18.02
N ASN A 395 -8.60 -12.47 18.93
CA ASN A 395 -9.22 -11.39 19.71
C ASN A 395 -9.71 -10.26 18.80
N ASP A 396 -8.90 -9.81 17.83
CA ASP A 396 -9.28 -8.76 16.87
C ASP A 396 -10.47 -9.19 16.00
N LEU A 397 -10.47 -10.42 15.48
CA LEU A 397 -11.60 -10.99 14.73
C LEU A 397 -12.90 -11.03 15.56
N ILE A 398 -12.80 -11.43 16.83
CA ILE A 398 -13.96 -11.47 17.73
C ILE A 398 -14.45 -10.06 18.10
N ASN A 399 -13.55 -9.10 18.25
CA ASN A 399 -13.94 -7.69 18.45
C ASN A 399 -14.73 -7.17 17.25
N GLU A 400 -14.31 -7.47 16.02
CA GLU A 400 -15.02 -7.09 14.79
C GLU A 400 -16.45 -7.66 14.77
N VAL A 401 -16.64 -8.96 15.08
CA VAL A 401 -17.97 -9.58 15.12
C VAL A 401 -18.83 -9.03 16.26
N LEU A 402 -18.26 -8.76 17.43
CA LEU A 402 -18.99 -8.15 18.55
C LEU A 402 -19.45 -6.72 18.24
N GLU A 403 -18.65 -5.89 17.58
CA GLU A 403 -19.09 -4.58 17.11
C GLU A 403 -20.17 -4.70 16.04
N ASN A 404 -20.03 -5.62 15.08
CA ASN A 404 -21.05 -5.85 14.06
C ASN A 404 -22.40 -6.29 14.67
N ILE A 405 -22.41 -7.14 15.71
CA ILE A 405 -23.65 -7.50 16.44
C ILE A 405 -24.24 -6.29 17.17
N LYS A 406 -23.42 -5.43 17.79
CA LYS A 406 -23.90 -4.18 18.43
C LYS A 406 -24.54 -3.24 17.41
N VAL A 407 -23.95 -3.08 16.23
CA VAL A 407 -24.47 -2.24 15.14
C VAL A 407 -25.82 -2.73 14.65
N HIS A 408 -26.03 -4.05 14.53
CA HIS A 408 -27.35 -4.59 14.18
C HIS A 408 -28.39 -4.28 15.28
N LYS A 409 -28.07 -4.53 16.55
CA LYS A 409 -28.99 -4.24 17.68
C LYS A 409 -29.34 -2.76 17.82
N THR A 410 -28.39 -1.84 17.62
CA THR A 410 -28.68 -0.40 17.70
C THR A 410 -29.44 0.09 16.47
N GLY A 411 -29.09 -0.38 15.26
CA GLY A 411 -29.76 -0.01 14.01
C GLY A 411 -31.25 -0.35 13.97
N PHE A 412 -31.66 -1.52 14.49
CA PHE A 412 -33.06 -1.95 14.47
C PHE A 412 -33.95 -1.33 15.56
N SER A 413 -33.37 -0.68 16.58
CA SER A 413 -34.14 -0.06 17.68
C SER A 413 -35.03 1.13 17.27
N HIS A 414 -34.77 1.73 16.10
CA HIS A 414 -35.40 2.99 15.66
C HIS A 414 -36.73 2.80 14.90
N SER A 415 -37.54 1.81 15.29
CA SER A 415 -38.90 1.60 14.77
C SER A 415 -39.92 1.28 15.88
N LYS A 416 -40.72 2.30 16.25
CA LYS A 416 -41.90 2.22 17.12
C LYS A 416 -41.70 1.72 18.58
N ARG A 417 -41.29 2.65 19.45
CA ARG A 417 -42.26 3.29 20.37
C ARG A 417 -41.69 4.55 21.04
N SER A 418 -42.55 5.54 21.24
CA SER A 418 -42.28 6.69 22.11
C SER A 418 -42.63 6.34 23.56
N LEU A 419 -41.77 6.70 24.52
CA LEU A 419 -42.09 7.63 25.61
C LEU A 419 -40.89 7.78 26.57
N ASP A 420 -40.52 9.04 26.78
CA ASP A 420 -40.02 9.68 28.01
C ASP A 420 -38.72 9.23 28.75
N THR A 421 -37.89 10.27 28.93
CA THR A 421 -37.06 10.68 30.09
C THR A 421 -35.69 10.06 30.43
N LEU A 422 -34.85 10.99 30.95
CA LEU A 422 -33.63 10.87 31.77
C LEU A 422 -32.23 10.72 31.08
N GLU A 423 -31.59 11.89 30.97
CA GLU A 423 -30.21 12.21 31.40
C GLU A 423 -28.95 11.69 30.65
N ASN A 424 -28.29 12.65 30.00
CA ASN A 424 -26.82 12.75 29.89
C ASN A 424 -26.31 13.72 30.99
N PRO A 425 -25.00 13.75 31.35
CA PRO A 425 -23.94 12.74 31.22
C PRO A 425 -23.22 12.54 32.60
N PRO A 426 -21.94 12.08 32.66
CA PRO A 426 -20.88 13.10 32.65
C PRO A 426 -19.62 12.74 31.83
N VAL A 427 -18.90 13.79 31.44
CA VAL A 427 -17.56 13.74 30.81
C VAL A 427 -16.49 13.41 31.84
N LEU A 428 -15.48 12.62 31.47
CA LEU A 428 -14.24 12.44 32.25
C LEU A 428 -13.02 12.96 31.49
N LEU A 429 -12.64 14.21 31.78
CA LEU A 429 -11.36 14.79 31.39
C LEU A 429 -10.28 14.38 32.40
N VAL A 430 -9.14 13.88 31.92
CA VAL A 430 -7.91 13.82 32.72
C VAL A 430 -6.77 14.47 31.94
N LYS A 431 -6.26 15.59 32.46
CA LYS A 431 -4.99 16.18 32.05
C LYS A 431 -3.89 15.72 33.00
N LYS A 432 -2.73 15.37 32.44
CA LYS A 432 -1.49 16.06 32.81
C LYS A 432 -0.50 16.04 31.65
#